data_AF-A0A2G8QT21-F1
#
_entry.id   AF-A0A2G8QT21-F1
#
_cell.length_a   1.000
_cell.length_b   1.000
_cell.length_c   1.000
_cell.angle_alpha   90.00
_cell.angle_beta   90.00
_cell.angle_gamma   90.00
#
_symmetry.space_group_name_H-M   'P 1'
#
loop_
_entity.id
_entity.type
_entity.pdbx_description
1 polymer ?
#
loop_
_entity_poly.entity_id
_entity_poly.type
_entity_poly.pdbx_seq_one_letter_code
_entity_poly.pdbx_strand_id
1 'polypeptide(L)'
;MLTFAINRGVGAFQAATGIRIEEKHAAALHSAMLSGAKAALRHGLEVGLGVLKDLALAHVQRSVPDAICALVPGDGVLDNLAERYVREALETYLPQEKRRAPMSAMAAKD
;
A
#
# COMPACT_ATOMS: atom_id res chain seq x y z
N MET A 1 17.32 -9.75 -0.28
CA MET A 1 16.83 -9.18 0.99
C MET A 1 15.31 -9.01 0.96
N LEU A 2 14.52 -10.06 0.66
CA LEU A 2 13.05 -9.96 0.54
C LEU A 2 12.29 -10.41 1.81
N THR A 3 12.96 -11.16 2.70
CA THR A 3 12.33 -11.82 3.86
C THR A 3 12.06 -10.89 5.05
N PHE A 4 12.76 -9.75 5.16
CA PHE A 4 12.69 -8.91 6.37
C PHE A 4 11.43 -8.01 6.43
N ALA A 5 10.85 -7.63 5.29
CA ALA A 5 9.66 -6.77 5.24
C ALA A 5 8.34 -7.55 5.38
N ILE A 6 8.31 -8.79 4.92
CA ILE A 6 7.13 -9.67 4.98
C ILE A 6 6.78 -10.00 6.44
N ASN A 7 7.79 -10.29 7.27
CA ASN A 7 7.60 -10.60 8.69
C ASN A 7 7.00 -9.43 9.48
N ARG A 8 7.32 -8.17 9.14
CA ARG A 8 6.73 -7.00 9.82
C ARG A 8 5.27 -6.77 9.42
N GLY A 9 4.91 -7.08 8.16
CA GLY A 9 3.52 -7.01 7.68
C GLY A 9 2.64 -8.09 8.30
N VAL A 10 3.12 -9.33 8.36
CA VAL A 10 2.43 -10.46 9.02
C VAL A 10 2.25 -10.17 10.52
N GLY A 11 3.30 -9.71 11.20
CA GLY A 11 3.24 -9.42 12.64
C GLY A 11 2.28 -8.28 12.98
N ALA A 12 2.25 -7.20 12.18
CA ALA A 12 1.32 -6.10 12.38
C ALA A 12 -0.14 -6.52 12.11
N PHE A 13 -0.36 -7.38 11.11
CA PHE A 13 -1.71 -7.88 10.79
C PHE A 13 -2.20 -8.91 11.82
N GLN A 14 -1.33 -9.82 12.29
CA GLN A 14 -1.62 -10.71 13.42
C GLN A 14 -1.91 -9.93 14.69
N ALA A 15 -1.11 -8.90 14.99
CA ALA A 15 -1.31 -8.06 16.17
C ALA A 15 -2.62 -7.24 16.11
N ALA A 16 -3.04 -6.82 14.92
CA ALA A 16 -4.27 -6.03 14.74
C ALA A 16 -5.54 -6.89 14.66
N THR A 17 -5.47 -8.12 14.14
CA THR A 17 -6.67 -8.95 13.85
C THR A 17 -6.76 -10.22 14.69
N GLY A 18 -5.67 -10.67 15.31
CA GLY A 18 -5.59 -11.93 16.05
C GLY A 18 -5.61 -13.20 15.17
N ILE A 19 -5.65 -13.06 13.84
CA ILE A 19 -5.77 -14.18 12.90
C ILE A 19 -4.37 -14.75 12.61
N ARG A 20 -4.18 -16.06 12.82
CA ARG A 20 -2.94 -16.77 12.45
C ARG A 20 -2.93 -16.99 10.94
N ILE A 21 -2.40 -16.00 10.21
CA ILE A 21 -2.36 -15.98 8.75
C ILE A 21 -1.43 -17.08 8.22
N GLU A 22 -1.86 -17.86 7.22
CA GLU A 22 -0.92 -18.65 6.43
C GLU A 22 0.04 -17.73 5.68
N GLU A 23 1.35 -17.95 5.83
CA GLU A 23 2.41 -17.15 5.22
C GLU A 23 2.20 -16.90 3.72
N LYS A 24 1.57 -17.86 3.01
CA LYS A 24 1.19 -17.76 1.61
C LYS A 24 0.19 -16.63 1.33
N HIS A 25 -0.86 -16.49 2.12
CA HIS A 25 -1.87 -15.43 1.93
C HIS A 25 -1.30 -14.05 2.25
N ALA A 26 -0.45 -13.95 3.28
CA ALA A 26 0.25 -12.70 3.58
C ALA A 26 1.24 -12.30 2.47
N ALA A 27 2.01 -13.26 1.95
CA ALA A 27 2.95 -13.01 0.86
C ALA A 27 2.22 -12.59 -0.43
N ALA A 28 1.06 -13.20 -0.71
CA ALA A 28 0.20 -12.83 -1.82
C ALA A 28 -0.35 -11.40 -1.66
N LEU A 29 -0.90 -11.06 -0.49
CA LEU A 29 -1.40 -9.72 -0.20
C LEU A 29 -0.28 -8.67 -0.29
N HIS A 30 0.89 -8.97 0.27
CA HIS A 30 2.07 -8.09 0.20
C HIS A 30 2.48 -7.80 -1.25
N SER A 31 2.61 -8.85 -2.06
CA SER A 31 3.01 -8.72 -3.46
C SER A 31 1.96 -7.95 -4.28
N ALA A 32 0.68 -8.19 -4.03
CA ALA A 32 -0.42 -7.46 -4.66
C ALA A 32 -0.44 -5.98 -4.28
N MET A 33 -0.22 -5.65 -3.00
CA MET A 33 -0.16 -4.26 -2.51
C MET A 33 1.00 -3.50 -3.14
N LEU A 34 2.19 -4.11 -3.19
CA LEU A 34 3.36 -3.51 -3.83
C LEU A 34 3.14 -3.27 -5.33
N SER A 35 2.54 -4.24 -6.02
CA SER A 35 2.27 -4.16 -7.46
C SER A 35 1.16 -3.15 -7.76
N GLY A 36 0.13 -3.11 -6.93
CA GLY A 36 -0.96 -2.15 -7.00
C GLY A 36 -0.50 -0.72 -6.78
N ALA A 37 0.35 -0.46 -5.77
CA ALA A 37 0.94 0.85 -5.55
C ALA A 37 1.80 1.30 -6.75
N LYS A 38 2.65 0.42 -7.29
CA LYS A 38 3.45 0.72 -8.49
C LYS A 38 2.57 0.99 -9.72
N ALA A 39 1.49 0.24 -9.89
CA ALA A 39 0.54 0.44 -10.98
C ALA A 39 -0.20 1.77 -10.82
N ALA A 40 -0.63 2.12 -9.61
CA ALA A 40 -1.27 3.38 -9.31
C ALA A 40 -0.35 4.57 -9.67
N LEU A 41 0.93 4.51 -9.32
CA LEU A 41 1.89 5.57 -9.65
C LEU A 41 2.08 5.80 -11.16
N ARG A 42 1.73 4.83 -12.02
CA ARG A 42 1.76 5.03 -13.48
C ARG A 42 0.69 6.01 -13.97
N HIS A 43 -0.33 6.27 -13.16
CA HIS A 43 -1.34 7.29 -13.46
C HIS A 43 -0.87 8.73 -13.20
N GLY A 44 0.37 8.91 -12.73
CA GLY A 44 0.95 10.22 -12.44
C GLY A 44 0.86 10.57 -10.95
N LEU A 45 1.76 11.44 -10.51
CA LEU A 45 1.82 11.90 -9.12
C LEU A 45 0.82 13.03 -8.82
N GLU A 46 0.27 13.64 -9.87
CA GLU A 46 -0.66 14.77 -9.78
C GLU A 46 -2.09 14.36 -9.42
N VAL A 47 -2.46 13.08 -9.55
CA VAL A 47 -3.83 12.60 -9.28
C VAL A 47 -4.19 12.58 -7.79
N GLY A 48 -3.22 12.83 -6.91
CA GLY A 48 -3.41 12.92 -5.46
C GLY A 48 -3.43 11.56 -4.75
N LEU A 49 -3.11 11.58 -3.45
CA LEU A 49 -2.92 10.38 -2.64
C LEU A 49 -4.19 9.50 -2.55
N GLY A 50 -5.36 10.13 -2.44
CA GLY A 50 -6.64 9.40 -2.36
C GLY A 50 -6.91 8.55 -3.60
N VAL A 51 -6.73 9.12 -4.79
CA VAL A 51 -6.94 8.40 -6.06
C VAL A 51 -5.91 7.29 -6.24
N LEU A 52 -4.64 7.53 -5.89
CA LEU A 52 -3.60 6.51 -5.94
C LEU A 52 -3.92 5.33 -5.00
N LYS A 53 -4.45 5.61 -3.82
CA LYS A 53 -4.91 4.61 -2.86
C LYS A 53 -6.06 3.77 -3.43
N ASP A 54 -7.08 4.41 -4.00
CA ASP A 54 -8.23 3.70 -4.59
C ASP A 54 -7.80 2.81 -5.77
N LEU A 55 -6.90 3.31 -6.62
CA LEU A 55 -6.32 2.53 -7.72
C LEU A 55 -5.53 1.32 -7.21
N ALA A 56 -4.71 1.51 -6.17
CA ALA A 56 -3.96 0.41 -5.56
C ALA A 56 -4.91 -0.61 -4.93
N LEU A 57 -5.95 -0.18 -4.24
CA LEU A 57 -6.93 -1.06 -3.60
C LEU A 57 -7.72 -1.86 -4.63
N ALA A 58 -8.18 -1.21 -5.71
CA ALA A 58 -8.87 -1.88 -6.82
C ALA A 58 -7.97 -2.93 -7.48
N HIS A 59 -6.67 -2.67 -7.60
CA HIS A 59 -5.71 -3.66 -8.10
C HIS A 59 -5.62 -4.87 -7.15
N VAL A 60 -5.47 -4.64 -5.85
CA VAL A 60 -5.34 -5.72 -4.85
C VAL A 60 -6.59 -6.60 -4.80
N GLN A 61 -7.77 -5.98 -4.82
CA GLN A 61 -9.05 -6.70 -4.83
C GLN A 61 -9.22 -7.62 -6.05
N ARG A 62 -8.70 -7.20 -7.22
CA ARG A 62 -8.74 -8.01 -8.44
C ARG A 62 -7.66 -9.11 -8.45
N SER A 63 -6.50 -8.84 -7.88
CA SER A 63 -5.35 -9.73 -7.96
C SER A 63 -5.39 -10.87 -6.94
N VAL A 64 -5.91 -10.62 -5.73
CA VAL A 64 -5.85 -11.59 -4.61
C VAL A 64 -7.15 -11.62 -3.78
N PRO A 65 -8.32 -11.86 -4.41
CA PRO A 65 -9.60 -11.89 -3.69
C PRO A 65 -9.61 -12.94 -2.57
N ASP A 66 -9.05 -14.12 -2.83
CA ASP A 66 -9.01 -15.22 -1.86
C ASP A 66 -8.17 -14.88 -0.62
N ALA A 67 -7.05 -14.16 -0.80
CA ALA A 67 -6.21 -13.73 0.31
C ALA A 67 -6.94 -12.68 1.15
N ILE A 68 -7.66 -11.73 0.53
CA ILE A 68 -8.48 -10.76 1.26
C ILE A 68 -9.57 -11.46 2.08
N CYS A 69 -10.29 -12.41 1.47
CA CYS A 69 -11.33 -13.18 2.15
C CYS A 69 -10.78 -14.00 3.32
N ALA A 70 -9.62 -14.64 3.14
CA ALA A 70 -8.98 -15.44 4.19
C ALA A 70 -8.44 -14.58 5.35
N LEU A 71 -8.08 -13.33 5.06
CA LEU A 71 -7.47 -12.42 6.02
C LEU A 71 -8.49 -11.61 6.83
N VAL A 72 -9.75 -11.52 6.37
CA VAL A 72 -10.83 -10.72 6.98
C VAL A 72 -10.30 -9.42 7.61
N PRO A 73 -9.70 -8.53 6.81
CA PRO A 73 -9.19 -7.26 7.33
C PRO A 73 -10.34 -6.50 7.96
N GLY A 74 -10.18 -6.09 9.24
CA GLY A 74 -11.13 -5.23 9.91
C GLY A 74 -11.36 -3.91 9.14
N ASP A 75 -12.45 -3.21 9.45
CA ASP A 75 -12.82 -1.97 8.78
C ASP A 75 -11.63 -0.98 8.73
N GLY A 76 -11.29 -0.51 7.54
CA GLY A 76 -10.19 0.42 7.30
C GLY A 76 -8.78 -0.17 7.26
N VAL A 77 -8.58 -1.47 7.55
CA VAL A 77 -7.23 -2.08 7.52
C VAL A 77 -6.63 -2.10 6.11
N LEU A 78 -7.42 -2.48 5.10
CA LEU A 78 -6.95 -2.47 3.71
C LEU A 78 -6.65 -1.06 3.21
N ASP A 79 -7.43 -0.09 3.67
CA ASP A 79 -7.28 1.32 3.32
C ASP A 79 -5.97 1.89 3.87
N ASN A 80 -5.69 1.62 5.16
CA ASN A 80 -4.44 1.98 5.82
C ASN A 80 -3.22 1.30 5.18
N LEU A 81 -3.35 0.03 4.77
CA LEU A 81 -2.30 -0.69 4.06
C LEU A 81 -2.05 -0.07 2.69
N ALA A 82 -3.09 0.19 1.90
CA ALA A 82 -2.98 0.81 0.60
C ALA A 82 -2.29 2.19 0.69
N GLU A 83 -2.68 3.02 1.66
CA GLU A 83 -2.02 4.30 1.91
C GLU A 83 -0.53 4.13 2.21
N ARG A 84 -0.18 3.21 3.12
CA ARG A 84 1.21 2.92 3.48
C ARG A 84 2.03 2.53 2.25
N TYR A 85 1.55 1.58 1.45
CA TYR A 85 2.27 1.11 0.27
C TYR A 85 2.43 2.18 -0.81
N VAL A 86 1.40 3.00 -1.02
CA VAL A 86 1.48 4.13 -1.94
C VAL A 86 2.52 5.15 -1.45
N ARG A 87 2.56 5.47 -0.16
CA ARG A 87 3.58 6.36 0.42
C ARG A 87 4.99 5.80 0.26
N GLU A 88 5.22 4.53 0.59
CA GLU A 88 6.54 3.89 0.41
C GLU A 88 6.97 3.90 -1.06
N ALA A 89 6.04 3.67 -1.99
CA ALA A 89 6.32 3.73 -3.42
C ALA A 89 6.63 5.17 -3.85
N LEU A 90 5.88 6.17 -3.37
CA LEU A 90 6.16 7.59 -3.62
C LEU A 90 7.57 7.98 -3.14
N GLU A 91 7.96 7.56 -1.94
CA GLU A 91 9.30 7.81 -1.40
C GLU A 91 10.41 7.15 -2.23
N THR A 92 10.11 6.01 -2.86
CA THR A 92 11.05 5.30 -3.73
C THR A 92 11.18 5.99 -5.11
N TYR A 93 10.08 6.53 -5.65
CA TYR A 93 10.03 7.12 -6.99
C TYR A 93 10.25 8.65 -7.03
N LEU A 94 10.12 9.34 -5.90
CA LEU A 94 10.48 10.75 -5.77
C LEU A 94 11.97 10.85 -5.42
N PRO A 95 12.84 11.39 -6.31
CA PRO A 95 14.22 11.68 -5.94
C PRO A 95 14.25 12.64 -4.75
N GLN A 96 15.22 12.43 -3.84
CA GLN A 96 15.41 13.15 -2.56
C GLN A 96 15.39 14.68 -2.69
N GLU A 97 15.57 15.22 -3.90
CA GLU A 97 15.57 16.65 -4.21
C GLU A 97 14.20 17.33 -3.99
N LYS A 98 13.07 16.61 -4.17
CA LYS A 98 11.72 17.15 -3.90
C LYS A 98 11.29 17.08 -2.41
N ARG A 99 12.04 16.38 -1.56
CA ARG A 99 11.76 16.28 -0.10
C ARG A 99 12.01 17.59 0.66
N ARG A 100 12.75 18.55 0.08
CA ARG A 100 13.03 19.87 0.65
C ARG A 100 12.00 20.95 0.30
N ALA A 101 11.07 20.69 -0.61
CA ALA A 101 9.95 21.60 -0.83
C ALA A 101 8.89 21.33 0.25
N PRO A 102 8.47 22.31 1.07
CA PRO A 102 7.40 22.09 2.03
C PRO A 102 6.14 21.64 1.27
N MET A 103 5.42 20.65 1.79
CA MET A 103 4.11 20.21 1.27
C MET A 103 3.11 21.37 1.08
N SER A 104 3.34 22.51 1.73
CA SER A 104 2.58 23.76 1.54
C SER A 104 2.72 24.38 0.15
N ALA A 105 3.76 24.05 -0.62
CA ALA A 105 3.97 24.59 -1.98
C ALA A 105 3.20 23.82 -3.06
N MET A 106 2.72 22.61 -2.76
CA MET A 106 1.96 21.79 -3.73
C MET A 106 0.45 22.02 -3.66
N ALA A 107 -0.02 22.80 -2.67
CA ALA A 107 -1.41 23.22 -2.51
C ALA A 107 -1.68 24.65 -3.03
N ALA A 108 -0.66 25.35 -3.52
CA ALA A 108 -0.78 26.72 -4.02
C ALA A 108 -0.64 26.74 -5.53
N LYS A 109 -1.64 26.19 -6.22
CA LYS A 109 -1.89 26.54 -7.61
C LYS A 109 -3.38 26.46 -7.91
N ASP A 110 -4.15 27.28 -7.20
CA ASP A 110 -5.37 27.93 -7.68
C ASP A 110 -5.64 29.16 -6.79
#